data_AF-A0A2G6EW98-F1
#
_entry.id   AF-A0A2G6EW98-F1
#
_cell.length_a   1.000
_cell.length_b   1.000
_cell.length_c   1.000
_cell.angle_alpha   90.00
_cell.angle_beta   90.00
_cell.angle_gamma   90.00
#
_symmetry.space_group_name_H-M   'P 1'
#
loop_
_entity.id
_entity.type
_entity.pdbx_description
1 polymer ?
#
loop_
_entity_poly.entity_id
_entity_poly.type
_entity_poly.pdbx_seq_one_letter_code
_entity_poly.pdbx_strand_id
1 'polypeptide(L)'
;MNKLLNLDYISYFFASHRMHAVREEIIAACQEKLQKPHGDVARWQAALNDLPVIDNASIAIDKTIKLSGACQADPDAIESTLKRLCPWRKGPFQFLAIHIDSEWDSLLKWQRVQATDI
;
A
#
# COMPACT_ATOMS: atom_id res chain seq x y z
N MET A 1 1.51 -13.94 4.11
CA MET A 1 0.46 -13.27 3.29
C MET A 1 -0.94 -13.34 3.90
N ASN A 2 -1.36 -14.45 4.55
CA ASN A 2 -2.69 -14.59 5.19
C ASN A 2 -3.04 -13.59 6.31
N LYS A 3 -2.15 -12.66 6.67
CA LYS A 3 -2.40 -11.60 7.66
C LYS A 3 -2.56 -10.20 7.07
N LEU A 4 -2.26 -9.98 5.79
CA LEU A 4 -2.26 -8.63 5.20
C LEU A 4 -3.57 -8.28 4.50
N LEU A 5 -4.31 -9.29 4.01
CA LEU A 5 -5.58 -9.09 3.32
C LEU A 5 -6.71 -9.64 4.19
N ASN A 6 -7.61 -8.76 4.63
CA ASN A 6 -8.81 -9.14 5.37
C ASN A 6 -9.96 -9.42 4.39
N LEU A 7 -10.12 -10.68 3.98
CA LEU A 7 -11.16 -11.08 3.04
C LEU A 7 -12.58 -10.92 3.62
N ASP A 8 -12.74 -11.05 4.93
CA ASP A 8 -14.03 -10.84 5.59
C ASP A 8 -14.46 -9.38 5.50
N TYR A 9 -13.53 -8.46 5.74
CA TYR A 9 -13.76 -7.03 5.55
C TYR A 9 -14.07 -6.69 4.08
N ILE A 10 -13.32 -7.26 3.13
CA ILE A 10 -13.58 -7.03 1.69
C ILE A 10 -14.99 -7.53 1.32
N SER A 11 -15.37 -8.72 1.80
CA SER A 11 -16.69 -9.29 1.57
C SER A 11 -17.78 -8.39 2.15
N TYR A 12 -17.62 -7.97 3.41
CA TYR A 12 -18.52 -7.04 4.08
C TYR A 12 -18.63 -5.69 3.35
N PHE A 13 -17.51 -5.11 2.92
CA PHE A 13 -17.45 -3.87 2.18
C PHE A 13 -18.28 -3.98 0.91
N PHE A 14 -18.03 -4.98 0.07
CA PHE A 14 -18.78 -5.13 -1.18
C PHE A 14 -20.25 -5.45 -0.95
N ALA A 15 -20.60 -6.27 0.05
CA ALA A 15 -21.98 -6.55 0.41
C ALA A 15 -22.78 -5.29 0.82
N SER A 16 -22.10 -4.29 1.39
CA SER A 16 -22.73 -3.06 1.88
C SER A 16 -22.75 -1.91 0.86
N HIS A 17 -22.27 -2.13 -0.37
CA HIS A 17 -22.10 -1.09 -1.38
C HIS A 17 -22.69 -1.49 -2.75
N ARG A 18 -22.60 -0.57 -3.72
CA ARG A 18 -23.20 -0.71 -5.07
C ARG A 18 -22.74 -1.96 -5.84
N MET A 19 -21.61 -2.55 -5.46
CA MET A 19 -21.02 -3.75 -6.10
C MET A 19 -21.35 -5.07 -5.38
N HIS A 20 -22.38 -5.11 -4.52
CA HIS A 20 -22.78 -6.33 -3.78
C HIS A 20 -23.08 -7.54 -4.67
N ALA A 21 -23.61 -7.32 -5.89
CA ALA A 21 -23.95 -8.38 -6.83
C ALA A 21 -22.74 -9.19 -7.31
N VAL A 22 -21.54 -8.58 -7.34
CA VAL A 22 -20.29 -9.20 -7.80
C VAL A 22 -19.37 -9.58 -6.64
N ARG A 23 -19.84 -9.52 -5.39
CA ARG A 23 -19.00 -9.78 -4.20
C ARG A 23 -18.33 -11.16 -4.25
N GLU A 24 -19.06 -12.19 -4.68
CA GLU A 24 -18.58 -13.57 -4.65
C GLU A 24 -17.50 -13.77 -5.70
N GLU A 25 -17.67 -13.17 -6.87
CA GLU A 25 -16.68 -13.15 -7.94
C GLU A 25 -15.39 -12.43 -7.51
N ILE A 26 -15.50 -11.30 -6.81
CA ILE A 26 -14.34 -10.56 -6.29
C ILE A 26 -13.57 -11.41 -5.27
N ILE A 27 -14.27 -12.02 -4.30
CA ILE A 27 -13.63 -12.86 -3.28
C ILE A 27 -12.97 -14.09 -3.92
N ALA A 28 -13.67 -14.76 -4.84
CA ALA A 28 -13.13 -15.90 -5.57
C ALA A 28 -11.87 -15.52 -6.37
N ALA A 29 -11.88 -14.38 -7.08
CA ALA A 29 -10.73 -13.89 -7.82
C ALA A 29 -9.54 -13.55 -6.92
N CYS A 30 -9.79 -12.95 -5.74
CA CYS A 30 -8.75 -12.71 -4.74
C CYS A 30 -8.14 -14.03 -4.25
N GLN A 31 -8.96 -15.02 -3.88
CA GLN A 31 -8.50 -16.32 -3.41
C GLN A 31 -7.67 -17.05 -4.47
N GLU A 32 -8.14 -17.08 -5.72
CA GLU A 32 -7.41 -17.70 -6.83
C GLU A 32 -6.03 -17.07 -7.03
N LYS A 33 -5.93 -15.73 -6.96
CA LYS A 33 -4.65 -15.03 -7.10
C LYS A 33 -3.72 -15.26 -5.93
N LEU A 34 -4.24 -15.33 -4.70
CA LEU A 34 -3.43 -15.63 -3.52
C LEU A 34 -2.81 -17.04 -3.56
N GLN A 35 -3.44 -17.99 -4.27
CA GLN A 35 -2.92 -19.35 -4.47
C GLN A 35 -1.82 -19.43 -5.55
N LYS A 36 -1.57 -18.36 -6.31
CA LYS A 36 -0.56 -18.29 -7.37
C LYS A 36 0.59 -17.36 -6.94
N PRO A 37 1.52 -17.82 -6.10
CA PRO A 37 2.56 -16.96 -5.54
C PRO A 37 3.54 -16.48 -6.60
N HIS A 38 3.85 -15.19 -6.57
CA HIS A 38 4.91 -14.60 -7.36
C HIS A 38 6.29 -14.94 -6.74
N GLY A 39 7.34 -15.05 -7.56
CA GLY A 39 8.68 -15.45 -7.10
C GLY A 39 9.25 -14.54 -6.00
N ASP A 40 8.93 -13.25 -6.05
CA ASP A 40 9.37 -12.26 -5.07
C ASP A 40 8.53 -12.17 -3.79
N VAL A 41 7.45 -12.97 -3.65
CA VAL A 41 6.55 -12.87 -2.49
C VAL A 41 7.30 -13.04 -1.17
N ALA A 42 8.24 -13.99 -1.10
CA ALA A 42 9.03 -14.22 0.11
C ALA A 42 9.88 -12.98 0.47
N ARG A 43 10.52 -12.36 -0.52
CA ARG A 43 11.33 -11.15 -0.34
C ARG A 43 10.47 -9.99 0.17
N TRP A 44 9.33 -9.75 -0.45
CA TRP A 44 8.44 -8.66 -0.05
C TRP A 44 7.82 -8.88 1.33
N GLN A 45 7.41 -10.12 1.63
CA GLN A 45 6.86 -10.44 2.95
C GLN A 45 7.90 -10.26 4.06
N ALA A 46 9.15 -10.65 3.82
CA ALA A 46 10.24 -10.40 4.77
C ALA A 46 10.45 -8.89 5.00
N ALA A 47 10.51 -8.11 3.92
CA ALA A 47 10.63 -6.65 4.04
C ALA A 47 9.47 -6.02 4.81
N LEU A 48 8.23 -6.47 4.59
CA LEU A 48 7.07 -6.00 5.34
C LEU A 48 7.11 -6.38 6.82
N ASN A 49 7.61 -7.57 7.15
CA ASN A 49 7.74 -8.02 8.55
C ASN A 49 8.87 -7.29 9.30
N ASP A 50 9.89 -6.84 8.58
CA ASP A 50 11.03 -6.10 9.14
C ASP A 50 10.74 -4.60 9.31
N LEU A 51 9.63 -4.10 8.73
CA LEU A 51 9.19 -2.74 9.01
C LEU A 51 8.83 -2.61 10.49
N PRO A 52 9.23 -1.49 11.13
CA PRO A 52 9.00 -1.33 12.55
C PRO A 52 7.54 -1.06 12.86
N VAL A 53 7.16 -1.31 14.11
CA VAL A 53 5.89 -0.82 14.65
C VAL A 53 5.95 0.70 14.72
N ILE A 54 4.86 1.35 14.29
CA ILE A 54 4.71 2.80 14.29
C ILE A 54 3.60 3.17 15.26
N ASP A 55 3.97 3.90 16.30
CA ASP A 55 3.04 4.42 17.30
C ASP A 55 2.34 5.68 16.76
N ASN A 56 1.05 5.83 17.08
CA ASN A 56 0.23 6.98 16.64
C ASN A 56 0.29 7.20 15.11
N ALA A 57 0.29 6.10 14.35
CA ALA A 57 0.32 6.15 12.89
C ALA A 57 -0.88 6.94 12.34
N SER A 58 -0.59 7.89 11.46
CA SER A 58 -1.57 8.73 10.78
C SER A 58 -1.23 8.83 9.30
N ILE A 59 -2.26 8.89 8.46
CA ILE A 59 -2.11 9.02 7.01
C ILE A 59 -2.75 10.33 6.59
N ALA A 60 -1.97 11.17 5.90
CA ALA A 60 -2.47 12.37 5.23
C ALA A 60 -2.41 12.17 3.72
N ILE A 61 -3.48 12.56 3.04
CA ILE A 61 -3.59 12.52 1.57
C ILE A 61 -3.73 13.97 1.11
N ASP A 62 -2.65 14.51 0.53
CA ASP A 62 -2.60 15.85 -0.05
C ASP A 62 -1.83 15.75 -1.39
N LYS A 63 -0.85 16.61 -1.65
CA LYS A 63 0.11 16.50 -2.77
C LYS A 63 0.91 15.21 -2.76
N THR A 64 1.02 14.54 -1.62
CA THR A 64 1.64 13.22 -1.51
C THR A 64 0.93 12.44 -0.40
N ILE A 65 1.03 11.11 -0.45
CA ILE A 65 0.54 10.24 0.61
C ILE A 65 1.63 10.19 1.69
N LYS A 66 1.32 10.74 2.87
CA LYS A 66 2.23 10.82 3.99
C LYS A 66 1.79 9.92 5.12
N LEU A 67 2.66 9.01 5.53
CA LEU A 67 2.56 8.27 6.78
C LEU A 67 3.40 9.01 7.83
N SER A 68 2.79 9.36 8.96
CA SER A 68 3.44 10.00 10.10
C SER A 68 3.16 9.23 11.38
N GLY A 69 4.08 9.27 12.33
CA GLY A 69 3.99 8.55 13.60
C GLY A 69 5.33 8.55 14.31
N ALA A 70 5.39 7.90 15.46
CA ALA A 70 6.63 7.72 16.22
C ALA A 70 7.13 6.29 16.06
N CYS A 71 8.45 6.15 15.96
CA CYS A 71 9.12 4.86 15.83
C CYS A 71 10.52 4.96 16.42
N GLN A 72 10.98 3.91 17.11
CA GLN A 72 12.33 3.84 17.68
C GLN A 72 13.37 3.29 16.71
N ALA A 73 12.96 2.86 15.50
CA ALA A 73 13.89 2.31 14.53
C ALA A 73 14.69 3.41 13.82
N ASP A 74 15.91 3.05 13.46
CA ASP A 74 16.83 3.89 12.69
C ASP A 74 16.25 4.19 11.29
N PRO A 75 16.13 5.48 10.89
CA PRO A 75 15.69 5.86 9.55
C PRO A 75 16.42 5.15 8.42
N ASP A 76 17.74 4.92 8.55
CA ASP A 76 18.53 4.25 7.50
C ASP A 76 18.14 2.76 7.36
N ALA A 77 17.82 2.11 8.48
CA ALA A 77 17.33 0.74 8.50
C ALA A 77 15.92 0.62 7.88
N ILE A 78 15.07 1.60 8.12
CA ILE A 78 13.74 1.69 7.50
C ILE A 78 13.90 1.91 5.99
N GLU A 79 14.75 2.84 5.55
CA GLU A 79 14.98 3.11 4.13
C GLU A 79 15.54 1.88 3.39
N SER A 80 16.51 1.19 4.00
CA SER A 80 17.04 -0.08 3.48
C SER A 80 15.95 -1.14 3.33
N THR A 81 15.03 -1.21 4.30
CA THR A 81 13.88 -2.10 4.23
C THR A 81 12.90 -1.73 3.13
N LEU A 82 12.59 -0.44 2.95
CA LEU A 82 11.72 0.06 1.88
C LEU A 82 12.32 -0.18 0.49
N LYS A 83 13.65 -0.14 0.32
CA LYS A 83 14.33 -0.47 -0.94
C LYS A 83 14.16 -1.93 -1.35
N ARG A 84 13.93 -2.86 -0.40
CA ARG A 84 13.61 -4.27 -0.73
C ARG A 84 12.22 -4.45 -1.34
N LEU A 85 11.36 -3.42 -1.28
CA LEU A 85 10.06 -3.37 -1.95
C LEU A 85 10.12 -2.76 -3.36
N CYS A 86 11.31 -2.34 -3.82
CA CYS A 86 11.51 -1.88 -5.19
C CYS A 86 11.11 -2.96 -6.23
N PRO A 87 10.69 -2.54 -7.44
CA PRO A 87 10.69 -1.15 -7.94
C PRO A 87 9.47 -0.33 -7.51
N TRP A 88 9.71 0.88 -6.98
CA TRP A 88 8.68 1.89 -6.73
C TRP A 88 8.41 2.68 -8.00
N ARG A 89 7.39 2.28 -8.78
CA ARG A 89 7.09 2.94 -10.06
C ARG A 89 6.17 4.14 -9.95
N LYS A 90 5.31 4.20 -8.93
CA LYS A 90 4.34 5.29 -8.73
C LYS A 90 4.57 5.91 -7.37
N GLY A 91 4.35 7.22 -7.25
CA GLY A 91 4.57 7.99 -6.03
C GLY A 91 4.45 9.49 -6.33
N PRO A 92 5.11 10.37 -5.56
CA PRO A 92 5.97 10.07 -4.43
C PRO A 92 5.19 9.68 -3.16
N PHE A 93 5.85 8.98 -2.23
CA PHE A 93 5.34 8.72 -0.88
C PHE A 93 6.27 9.31 0.18
N GLN A 94 5.70 9.71 1.31
CA GLN A 94 6.46 10.04 2.51
C GLN A 94 6.21 8.98 3.57
N PHE A 95 7.22 8.19 3.92
CA PHE A 95 7.16 7.18 4.98
C PHE A 95 7.95 7.69 6.19
N LEU A 96 7.27 8.20 7.21
CA LEU A 96 7.91 8.91 8.33
C LEU A 96 8.78 10.06 7.80
N ALA A 97 10.07 10.09 8.14
CA ALA A 97 11.04 11.06 7.63
C ALA A 97 11.57 10.72 6.22
N ILE A 98 11.27 9.54 5.69
CA ILE A 98 11.87 9.02 4.45
C ILE A 98 11.01 9.40 3.25
N HIS A 99 11.63 10.05 2.27
CA HIS A 99 11.01 10.33 0.98
C HIS A 99 11.24 9.15 0.02
N ILE A 100 10.17 8.48 -0.40
CA ILE A 100 10.25 7.42 -1.40
C ILE A 100 10.11 8.07 -2.77
N ASP A 101 11.27 8.33 -3.39
CA ASP A 101 11.33 8.76 -4.79
C ASP A 101 10.99 7.57 -5.71
N SER A 102 10.07 7.78 -6.62
CA SER A 102 9.49 6.75 -7.47
C SER A 102 9.69 7.12 -8.93
N GLU A 103 9.72 6.13 -9.81
CA GLU A 103 9.93 6.35 -11.26
C GLU A 103 8.99 7.42 -11.86
N TRP A 104 7.73 7.43 -11.42
CA TRP A 104 6.72 8.39 -11.88
C TRP A 104 6.25 9.29 -10.76
N ASP A 105 6.46 10.60 -10.93
CA ASP A 105 5.71 11.62 -10.21
C ASP A 105 4.23 11.58 -10.64
N SER A 106 3.48 10.77 -9.90
CA SER A 106 2.06 10.53 -10.13
C SER A 106 1.21 11.72 -9.67
N LEU A 107 1.77 12.62 -8.84
CA LEU A 107 1.09 13.86 -8.46
C LEU A 107 0.88 14.76 -9.68
N LEU A 108 1.87 14.90 -10.56
CA LEU A 108 1.74 15.74 -11.77
C LEU A 108 0.56 15.28 -12.64
N LYS A 109 0.38 13.97 -12.77
CA LYS A 109 -0.78 13.41 -13.49
C LYS A 109 -2.06 13.64 -12.72
N TRP A 110 -2.06 13.44 -11.40
CA TRP A 110 -3.24 13.60 -10.57
C TRP A 110 -3.75 15.04 -10.56
N GLN A 111 -2.87 16.04 -10.47
CA GLN A 111 -3.23 17.46 -10.53
C GLN A 111 -3.95 17.80 -11.84
N ARG A 112 -3.50 17.23 -12.96
CA ARG A 112 -4.19 17.42 -14.24
C ARG A 112 -5.59 16.83 -14.23
N VAL A 113 -5.76 15.61 -13.69
CA VAL A 113 -7.08 14.96 -13.61
C VAL A 113 -8.00 15.70 -12.64
N GLN A 114 -7.51 16.10 -11.47
CA GLN A 114 -8.29 16.85 -10.49
C GLN A 114 -8.82 18.17 -11.05
N ALA A 115 -8.06 18.83 -11.92
CA ALA A 115 -8.48 20.06 -12.57
C ALA A 115 -9.51 19.87 -13.71
N THR A 116 -9.89 18.62 -14.05
CA THR A 116 -10.80 18.38 -15.18
C THR A 116 -12.30 18.43 -14.83
N ASP A 117 -12.69 18.66 -13.57
CA ASP A 117 -14.10 18.67 -13.11
C ASP A 117 -14.93 17.43 -13.55
N ILE A 118 -14.26 16.32 -13.87
CA ILE A 118 -14.86 15.00 -14.17
C ILE A 118 -14.98 14.20 -12.88
#